data_AF-A0A7C9I5B0-F1
#
_entry.id   AF-A0A7C9I5B0-F1
#
_cell.length_a   1.000
_cell.length_b   1.000
_cell.length_c   1.000
_cell.angle_alpha   90.00
_cell.angle_beta   90.00
_cell.angle_gamma   90.00
#
_symmetry.space_group_name_H-M   'P 1'
#
loop_
_entity.id
_entity.type
_entity.pdbx_description
1 polymer ?
#
loop_
_entity_poly.entity_id
_entity_poly.type
_entity_poly.pdbx_seq_one_letter_code
_entity_poly.pdbx_strand_id
1 'polypeptide(L)'
;MNPARAQWHGLSPSLQLLLADLQRGFGQQALTSRWTAAHHTQALGLLRQLEEAWRQERVDLDTLHDLEGLTAHLDLTGTVTCRAALESIQGLFRRVVEATYEVLAAND
;
A
#
# COMPACT_ATOMS: atom_id res chain seq x y z
N MET A 1 -0.46 10.60 24.89
CA MET A 1 0.07 10.33 23.53
C MET A 1 -0.84 9.29 22.91
N ASN A 2 -1.40 9.50 21.71
CA ASN A 2 -2.33 8.54 21.11
C ASN A 2 -1.56 7.24 20.76
N PRO A 3 -1.80 6.10 21.43
CA PRO A 3 -1.10 4.84 21.17
C PRO A 3 -1.26 4.35 19.71
N ALA A 4 -2.37 4.65 19.03
CA ALA A 4 -2.53 4.38 17.61
C ALA A 4 -1.52 5.13 16.75
N ARG A 5 -1.22 6.39 17.11
CA ARG A 5 -0.21 7.22 16.44
C ARG A 5 1.21 6.68 16.66
N ALA A 6 1.49 6.15 17.85
CA ALA A 6 2.77 5.50 18.14
C ALA A 6 2.96 4.23 17.28
N GLN A 7 1.91 3.42 17.10
CA GLN A 7 1.95 2.29 16.17
C GLN A 7 2.12 2.74 14.73
N TRP A 8 1.40 3.78 14.29
CA TRP A 8 1.54 4.35 12.95
C TRP A 8 3.00 4.75 12.64
N HIS A 9 3.65 5.47 13.56
CA HIS A 9 5.06 5.83 13.42
C HIS A 9 5.98 4.60 13.46
N GLY A 10 5.69 3.62 14.33
CA GLY A 10 6.46 2.38 14.42
C GLY A 10 6.42 1.52 13.15
N LEU A 11 5.30 1.55 12.40
CA LEU A 11 5.11 0.78 11.17
C LEU A 11 5.55 1.54 9.90
N SER A 12 5.85 2.84 10.01
CA SER A 12 6.22 3.68 8.88
C SER A 12 7.44 3.17 8.09
N PRO A 13 8.53 2.65 8.71
CA PRO A 13 9.65 2.08 7.96
C PRO A 13 9.26 0.86 7.13
N SER A 14 8.40 -0.02 7.67
CA SER A 14 7.91 -1.20 6.96
C SER A 14 7.04 -0.82 5.77
N LEU A 15 6.17 0.17 5.93
CA LEU A 15 5.37 0.68 4.81
C LEU A 15 6.27 1.27 3.71
N GLN A 16 7.26 2.09 4.06
CA GLN A 16 8.16 2.70 3.08
C GLN A 16 8.91 1.66 2.25
N LEU A 17 9.37 0.57 2.87
CA LEU A 17 9.99 -0.55 2.17
C LEU A 17 9.01 -1.21 1.19
N LEU A 18 7.78 -1.50 1.63
CA LEU A 18 6.75 -2.12 0.78
C LEU A 18 6.35 -1.22 -0.40
N LEU A 19 6.24 0.10 -0.18
CA LEU A 19 5.97 1.07 -1.25
C LEU A 19 7.12 1.11 -2.27
N ALA A 20 8.37 1.08 -1.79
CA ALA A 20 9.54 1.03 -2.67
C ALA A 20 9.60 -0.29 -3.46
N ASP A 21 9.20 -1.41 -2.85
CA ASP A 21 9.14 -2.71 -3.52
C ASP A 21 8.04 -2.72 -4.60
N LEU A 22 6.88 -2.13 -4.34
CA LEU A 22 5.85 -1.93 -5.37
C LEU A 22 6.32 -1.05 -6.50
N GLN A 23 6.96 0.09 -6.18
CA GLN A 23 7.49 0.99 -7.20
C GLN A 23 8.53 0.28 -8.08
N ARG A 24 9.41 -0.54 -7.47
CA ARG A 24 10.38 -1.35 -8.21
C ARG A 24 9.68 -2.43 -9.04
N GLY A 25 8.69 -3.12 -8.47
CA GLY A 25 7.90 -4.15 -9.13
C GLY A 25 7.20 -3.62 -10.38
N PHE A 26 6.48 -2.50 -10.29
CA PHE A 26 5.84 -1.86 -11.44
C PHE A 26 6.85 -1.26 -12.43
N GLY A 27 7.94 -0.67 -11.93
CA GLY A 27 8.94 0.02 -12.77
C GLY A 27 9.89 -0.90 -13.54
N GLN A 28 10.12 -2.13 -13.06
CA GLN A 28 10.95 -3.12 -13.75
C GLN A 28 10.20 -3.87 -14.86
N GLN A 29 8.87 -3.74 -14.92
CA GLN A 29 8.03 -4.42 -15.90
C GLN A 29 8.16 -3.74 -17.25
N ALA A 30 8.63 -4.50 -18.24
CA ALA A 30 8.71 -4.03 -19.61
C ALA A 30 7.31 -3.65 -20.13
N LEU A 31 7.24 -2.57 -20.90
CA LEU A 31 5.98 -2.19 -21.54
C LEU A 31 5.55 -3.27 -22.54
N THR A 32 4.28 -3.66 -22.46
CA THR A 32 3.66 -4.65 -23.34
C THR A 32 2.32 -4.14 -23.85
N SER A 33 1.63 -4.93 -24.68
CA SER A 33 0.26 -4.62 -25.07
C SER A 33 -0.73 -4.62 -23.89
N ARG A 34 -0.38 -5.28 -22.77
CA ARG A 34 -1.21 -5.34 -21.55
C ARG A 34 -0.74 -4.34 -20.49
N TRP A 35 0.57 -4.18 -20.31
CA TRP A 35 1.18 -3.20 -19.41
C TRP A 35 1.64 -1.97 -20.19
N THR A 36 0.80 -0.94 -20.25
CA THR A 36 1.05 0.26 -21.05
C THR A 36 1.68 1.37 -20.22
N ALA A 37 2.18 2.41 -20.89
CA ALA A 37 2.67 3.61 -20.22
C ALA A 37 1.57 4.27 -19.34
N ALA A 38 0.30 4.19 -19.75
CA ALA A 38 -0.82 4.70 -18.97
C ALA A 38 -1.00 3.92 -17.66
N HIS A 39 -0.94 2.58 -17.70
CA HIS A 39 -1.00 1.75 -16.49
C HIS A 39 0.18 2.04 -15.55
N HIS A 40 1.38 2.22 -16.11
CA HIS A 40 2.56 2.58 -15.33
C HIS A 40 2.40 3.95 -14.64
N THR A 41 1.95 4.97 -15.37
CA THR A 41 1.67 6.29 -14.80
C THR A 41 0.58 6.23 -13.73
N GLN A 42 -0.48 5.45 -13.95
CA GLN A 42 -1.55 5.23 -12.98
C GLN A 42 -1.03 4.58 -11.69
N ALA A 43 -0.21 3.53 -11.81
CA ALA A 43 0.40 2.85 -10.65
C ALA A 43 1.23 3.81 -9.81
N LEU A 44 2.09 4.63 -10.43
CA LEU A 44 2.89 5.63 -9.72
C LEU A 44 2.02 6.69 -9.04
N GLY A 45 0.93 7.11 -9.68
CA GLY A 45 -0.03 8.04 -9.11
C GLY A 45 -0.68 7.49 -7.84
N LEU A 46 -1.17 6.25 -7.89
CA LEU A 46 -1.80 5.55 -6.77
C LEU A 46 -0.80 5.31 -5.62
N LEU A 47 0.44 4.91 -5.91
CA LEU A 47 1.47 4.76 -4.89
C LEU A 47 1.75 6.07 -4.13
N ARG A 48 1.78 7.21 -4.85
CA ARG A 48 1.93 8.52 -4.22
C ARG A 48 0.73 8.91 -3.36
N GLN A 49 -0.47 8.57 -3.80
CA GLN A 49 -1.71 8.80 -3.03
C GLN A 49 -1.70 7.97 -1.74
N LEU A 50 -1.28 6.72 -1.82
CA LEU A 50 -1.18 5.83 -0.66
C LEU A 50 -0.14 6.33 0.36
N GLU A 51 1.02 6.80 -0.11
CA GLU A 51 2.03 7.40 0.76
C GLU A 51 1.49 8.66 1.46
N GLU A 52 0.78 9.52 0.73
CA GLU A 52 0.18 10.72 1.28
C GLU A 52 -0.92 10.41 2.29
N ALA A 53 -1.79 9.45 1.98
CA ALA A 53 -2.82 8.98 2.91
C ALA A 53 -2.18 8.49 4.22
N TRP A 54 -1.09 7.73 4.14
CA TRP A 54 -0.35 7.32 5.32
C TRP A 54 0.23 8.50 6.11
N ARG A 55 0.86 9.48 5.44
CA ARG A 55 1.40 10.67 6.11
C ARG A 55 0.33 11.48 6.82
N GLN A 56 -0.88 11.51 6.27
CA GLN A 56 -2.03 12.21 6.84
C GLN A 56 -2.76 11.39 7.91
N GLU A 57 -2.24 10.22 8.29
CA GLU A 57 -2.89 9.29 9.22
C GLU A 57 -4.30 8.86 8.76
N ARG A 58 -4.46 8.71 7.44
CA ARG A 58 -5.70 8.25 6.80
C ARG A 58 -5.56 6.81 6.31
N VAL A 59 -6.61 6.03 6.50
CA VAL A 59 -6.75 4.69 5.92
C VAL A 59 -7.58 4.82 4.65
N ASP A 60 -6.97 4.53 3.51
CA ASP A 60 -7.64 4.48 2.21
C ASP A 60 -7.40 3.10 1.57
N LEU A 61 -8.44 2.28 1.55
CA LEU A 61 -8.41 0.94 0.96
C LEU A 61 -8.73 0.95 -0.54
N ASP A 62 -9.36 2.02 -1.05
CA ASP A 62 -9.74 2.10 -2.46
C ASP A 62 -8.49 2.23 -3.32
N THR A 63 -7.54 3.07 -2.90
CA THR A 63 -6.22 3.19 -3.55
C THR A 63 -5.48 1.84 -3.61
N LEU A 64 -5.59 1.01 -2.56
CA LEU A 64 -4.99 -0.33 -2.54
C LEU A 64 -5.70 -1.28 -3.51
N HIS A 65 -7.02 -1.23 -3.59
CA HIS A 65 -7.79 -2.05 -4.52
C HIS A 65 -7.51 -1.69 -5.98
N ASP A 66 -7.37 -0.40 -6.29
CA ASP A 66 -6.99 0.05 -7.63
C ASP A 66 -5.59 -0.45 -8.02
N LEU A 67 -4.64 -0.46 -7.07
CA LEU A 67 -3.31 -1.05 -7.28
C LEU A 67 -3.36 -2.56 -7.51
N GLU A 68 -4.23 -3.28 -6.79
CA GLU A 68 -4.46 -4.71 -7.02
C GLU A 68 -4.98 -4.98 -8.43
N GLY A 69 -5.91 -4.15 -8.92
CA GLY A 69 -6.45 -4.25 -10.28
C GLY A 69 -5.36 -4.15 -11.35
N LEU A 70 -4.37 -3.28 -11.13
CA LEU A 70 -3.24 -3.12 -12.05
C LEU A 70 -2.32 -4.35 -12.13
N THR A 71 -2.32 -5.22 -11.12
CA THR A 71 -1.50 -6.45 -11.15
C THR A 71 -1.94 -7.42 -12.25
N ALA A 72 -3.20 -7.38 -12.69
CA ALA A 72 -3.71 -8.22 -13.78
C ALA A 72 -3.05 -7.94 -15.15
N HIS A 73 -2.35 -6.81 -15.26
CA HIS A 73 -1.66 -6.40 -16.49
C HIS A 73 -0.18 -6.76 -16.51
N LEU A 74 0.38 -7.27 -15.41
CA LEU A 74 1.79 -7.63 -15.29
C LEU A 74 2.07 -9.06 -15.76
N ASP A 75 3.35 -9.41 -15.87
CA ASP A 75 3.74 -10.82 -15.96
C ASP A 75 3.52 -11.56 -14.63
N LEU A 76 3.69 -12.89 -14.63
CA LEU A 76 3.44 -13.72 -13.44
C LEU A 76 4.35 -13.31 -12.27
N THR A 77 5.63 -13.06 -12.52
CA THR A 77 6.60 -12.68 -11.49
C THR A 77 6.23 -11.35 -10.85
N GLY A 78 5.94 -10.33 -11.67
CA GLY A 78 5.49 -9.02 -11.23
C GLY A 78 4.18 -9.08 -10.47
N THR A 79 3.23 -9.91 -10.93
CA THR A 79 1.96 -10.15 -10.23
C THR A 79 2.19 -10.70 -8.83
N VAL A 80 3.02 -11.75 -8.69
CA VAL A 80 3.29 -12.39 -7.40
C VAL A 80 3.99 -11.42 -6.43
N THR A 81 5.03 -10.73 -6.89
CA THR A 81 5.77 -9.77 -6.04
C THR A 81 4.89 -8.60 -5.61
N CYS A 82 4.12 -8.00 -6.53
CA CYS A 82 3.27 -6.86 -6.20
C CYS A 82 2.10 -7.27 -5.28
N ARG A 83 1.46 -8.43 -5.50
CA ARG A 83 0.41 -8.93 -4.61
C ARG A 83 0.90 -9.15 -3.19
N ALA A 84 2.05 -9.80 -3.02
CA ALA A 84 2.62 -10.02 -1.69
C ALA A 84 2.89 -8.71 -0.94
N ALA A 85 3.35 -7.68 -1.65
CA ALA A 85 3.55 -6.36 -1.07
C ALA A 85 2.22 -5.67 -0.71
N LEU A 86 1.20 -5.73 -1.58
CA LEU A 86 -0.13 -5.16 -1.31
C LEU A 86 -0.81 -5.81 -0.11
N GLU A 87 -0.80 -7.14 -0.01
CA GLU A 87 -1.34 -7.88 1.13
C GLU A 87 -0.63 -7.51 2.44
N SER A 88 0.70 -7.33 2.37
CA SER A 88 1.49 -6.88 3.53
C SER A 88 1.08 -5.48 3.98
N ILE A 89 0.89 -4.54 3.05
CA ILE A 89 0.43 -3.18 3.36
C ILE A 89 -0.97 -3.21 4.00
N GLN A 90 -1.91 -3.99 3.44
CA GLN A 90 -3.24 -4.19 4.03
C GLN A 90 -3.16 -4.72 5.47
N GLY A 91 -2.24 -5.66 5.73
CA GLY A 91 -1.98 -6.17 7.07
C GLY A 91 -1.50 -5.08 8.04
N LEU A 92 -0.65 -4.16 7.59
CA LEU A 92 -0.20 -3.02 8.39
C LEU A 92 -1.34 -2.07 8.74
N PHE A 93 -2.17 -1.69 7.76
CA PHE A 93 -3.33 -0.83 7.99
C PHE A 93 -4.32 -1.47 8.98
N ARG A 94 -4.57 -2.78 8.85
CA ARG A 94 -5.46 -3.51 9.76
C ARG A 94 -4.99 -3.44 11.21
N ARG A 95 -3.70 -3.66 11.45
CA ARG A 95 -3.10 -3.57 12.80
C ARG A 95 -3.29 -2.19 13.43
N VAL A 96 -3.13 -1.13 12.65
CA VAL A 96 -3.35 0.25 13.12
C VAL A 96 -4.81 0.47 13.50
N VAL A 97 -5.75 -0.01 12.68
CA VAL A 97 -7.18 0.09 12.96
C VAL A 97 -7.55 -0.70 14.22
N GLU A 98 -7.09 -1.95 14.34
CA GLU A 98 -7.32 -2.81 15.51
C GLU A 98 -6.82 -2.13 16.80
N ALA A 99 -5.60 -1.60 16.81
CA ALA A 99 -5.07 -0.89 17.96
C ALA A 99 -5.81 0.42 18.28
N THR A 100 -6.33 1.10 17.25
CA THR A 100 -7.17 2.29 17.46
C THR A 100 -8.46 1.92 18.18
N TYR A 101 -9.10 0.82 17.78
CA TYR A 101 -10.32 0.32 18.43
C TYR A 101 -10.08 -0.13 19.88
N GLU A 102 -9.00 -0.88 20.14
CA GLU A 102 -8.64 -1.31 21.49
C GLU A 102 -8.50 -0.13 22.45
N VAL A 103 -7.93 0.97 21.97
CA VAL A 103 -7.70 2.18 22.76
C VAL A 103 -9.00 2.93 23.01
N LEU A 104 -9.91 2.98 22.04
CA LEU A 104 -11.23 3.58 22.24
C LEU A 104 -12.04 2.76 23.24
N ALA A 105 -12.06 1.44 23.11
CA ALA A 105 -12.80 0.54 24.00
C ALA A 105 -12.26 0.53 25.45
N ALA A 106 -10.97 0.82 25.66
CA ALA A 106 -10.38 0.91 27.01
C ALA A 106 -10.67 2.24 27.73
N ASN A 107 -11.23 3.22 27.03
CA ASN A 107 -11.56 4.54 27.58
C ASN A 107 -13.08 4.77 27.75
N ASP A 108 -13.91 3.80 27.34
CA ASP A 108 -15.36 3.71 27.62
C ASP A 108 -15.62 2.92 28.91
#